data_AF-A0A1S3JCA8-F1
#
_entry.id   AF-A0A1S3JCA8-F1
#
_cell.length_a   1.000
_cell.length_b   1.000
_cell.length_c   1.000
_cell.angle_alpha   90.00
_cell.angle_beta   90.00
_cell.angle_gamma   90.00
#
_symmetry.space_group_name_H-M   'P 1'
#
loop_
_entity.id
_entity.type
_entity.pdbx_description
1 polymer ?
#
loop_
_entity_poly.entity_id
_entity_poly.type
_entity_poly.pdbx_seq_one_letter_code
_entity_poly.pdbx_strand_id
1 'polypeptide(L)'
;MTNKELTASLAASMVYMKRQEEADKHPITMWVVADLSSPAGRAHLYSAVKHLKHSHTLRVGIVHNPRSPSTKLYRGSQIPLAIHTALGSQVPHIARSFVTKLLKEDNIHAILEGTESLSDLEVHGMVMEVYLKALDVQTMAFLQFHSAFCTQVLGFEPGAQGVIVNGRIIGPLKDQKTFIEDDYNLLEKYTQKSSAEKIVQMLTGFTEDTKRVSDMVMQVGSLLMSNQQASIASRTDVQFAGDQHSVLKIPAKPEEPAYDVTFIVDPVSREAQKVTPLLRDLPNNMIHQVNIKSLPQEWMWCETWCSDDEKSKAKTIDLCNNLQTKEPKLNAAKRKVAEWEEYDNEERRIFENFTSNKPTLGSLSADHIEAQETSTQPRDEL
;
A
#
# COMPACT_ATOMS: atom_id res chain seq x y z
N MET A 1 -1.67 5.83 -21.27
CA MET A 1 -1.15 5.14 -20.09
C MET A 1 -1.87 5.67 -18.87
N THR A 2 -2.28 4.80 -17.96
CA THR A 2 -2.81 5.22 -16.65
C THR A 2 -1.69 5.81 -15.78
N ASN A 3 -2.02 6.59 -14.74
CA ASN A 3 -1.01 7.13 -13.80
C ASN A 3 -0.12 6.03 -13.18
N LYS A 4 -0.72 4.84 -12.94
CA LYS A 4 -0.01 3.67 -12.43
C LYS A 4 1.00 3.14 -13.45
N GLU A 5 0.60 3.00 -14.71
CA GLU A 5 1.48 2.57 -15.80
C GLU A 5 2.61 3.58 -16.05
N LEU A 6 2.33 4.89 -16.02
CA LEU A 6 3.35 5.93 -16.15
C LEU A 6 4.41 5.82 -15.05
N THR A 7 3.96 5.67 -13.79
CA THR A 7 4.86 5.53 -12.64
C THR A 7 5.70 4.27 -12.73
N ALA A 8 5.08 3.13 -13.05
CA ALA A 8 5.78 1.85 -13.19
C ALA A 8 6.80 1.88 -14.35
N SER A 9 6.40 2.44 -15.50
CA SER A 9 7.26 2.55 -16.67
C SER A 9 8.45 3.46 -16.39
N LEU A 10 8.25 4.59 -15.70
CA LEU A 10 9.33 5.51 -15.34
C LEU A 10 10.30 4.89 -14.34
N ALA A 11 9.78 4.22 -13.31
CA ALA A 11 10.61 3.53 -12.34
C ALA A 11 11.47 2.43 -12.98
N ALA A 12 10.91 1.70 -13.95
CA ALA A 12 11.60 0.62 -14.67
C ALA A 12 12.65 1.16 -15.66
N SER A 13 12.39 2.29 -16.32
CA SER A 13 13.33 2.90 -17.27
C SER A 13 14.39 3.80 -16.62
N MET A 14 14.29 4.06 -15.30
CA MET A 14 15.17 4.99 -14.62
C MET A 14 16.60 4.45 -14.52
N VAL A 15 17.56 5.26 -14.97
CA VAL A 15 18.99 5.00 -14.79
C VAL A 15 19.53 5.89 -13.70
N TYR A 16 20.29 5.29 -12.78
CA TYR A 16 20.76 5.96 -11.57
C TYR A 16 22.27 6.26 -11.62
N MET A 17 22.63 7.50 -11.30
CA MET A 17 24.00 7.87 -10.96
C MET A 17 24.33 7.41 -9.54
N LYS A 18 25.55 6.91 -9.37
CA LYS A 18 26.10 6.40 -8.10
C LYS A 18 27.55 6.85 -7.95
N ARG A 19 28.08 6.75 -6.73
CA ARG A 19 29.49 7.08 -6.46
C ARG A 19 30.46 6.00 -6.96
N GLN A 20 30.18 4.72 -6.71
CA GLN A 20 31.03 3.56 -7.07
C GLN A 20 30.23 2.48 -7.81
N GLU A 21 30.94 1.56 -8.48
CA GLU A 21 30.39 0.49 -9.33
C GLU A 21 29.90 -0.76 -8.58
N GLU A 22 30.50 -1.11 -7.44
CA GLU A 22 30.28 -2.40 -6.77
C GLU A 22 29.15 -2.41 -5.73
N ALA A 23 28.89 -3.61 -5.20
CA ALA A 23 27.69 -4.18 -4.56
C ALA A 23 27.16 -3.50 -3.29
N ASP A 24 27.17 -2.18 -3.22
CA ASP A 24 26.60 -1.45 -2.09
C ASP A 24 25.09 -1.26 -2.24
N LYS A 25 24.40 -1.48 -1.13
CA LYS A 25 22.96 -1.18 -1.00
C LYS A 25 22.83 0.34 -0.91
N HIS A 26 22.00 0.91 -1.78
CA HIS A 26 21.73 2.35 -1.79
C HIS A 26 20.33 2.59 -1.19
N PRO A 27 20.22 2.72 0.16
CA PRO A 27 18.94 2.87 0.85
C PRO A 27 18.15 4.11 0.40
N ILE A 28 18.81 5.10 -0.19
CA ILE A 28 18.20 6.38 -0.53
C ILE A 28 18.20 6.55 -2.04
N THR A 29 16.99 6.63 -2.59
CA THR A 29 16.74 6.92 -4.00
C THR A 29 16.16 8.32 -4.11
N MET A 30 16.87 9.21 -4.79
CA MET A 30 16.39 10.56 -5.10
C MET A 30 16.15 10.73 -6.59
N TRP A 31 14.97 11.21 -6.98
CA TRP A 31 14.71 11.69 -8.34
C TRP A 31 14.66 13.21 -8.34
N VAL A 32 15.56 13.82 -9.10
CA VAL A 32 15.61 15.27 -9.26
C VAL A 32 14.73 15.65 -10.44
N VAL A 33 13.69 16.44 -10.18
CA VAL A 33 12.76 16.94 -11.19
C VAL A 33 13.19 18.36 -11.56
N ALA A 34 13.57 18.59 -12.81
CA ALA A 34 14.06 19.90 -13.23
C ALA A 34 13.92 20.14 -14.75
N ASP A 35 13.84 21.43 -15.12
CA ASP A 35 14.09 21.87 -16.50
C ASP A 35 15.58 22.13 -16.71
N LEU A 36 16.28 21.15 -17.31
CA LEU A 36 17.72 21.27 -17.58
C LEU A 36 18.04 22.24 -18.72
N SER A 37 17.03 22.74 -19.43
CA SER A 37 17.21 23.84 -20.39
C SER A 37 17.36 25.18 -19.66
N SER A 38 16.86 25.28 -18.43
CA SER A 38 16.95 26.49 -17.60
C SER A 38 18.22 26.48 -16.71
N PRO A 39 18.88 27.62 -16.50
CA PRO A 39 20.02 27.70 -15.56
C PRO A 39 19.67 27.25 -14.15
N ALA A 40 18.48 27.63 -13.66
CA ALA A 40 18.01 27.23 -12.33
C ALA A 40 17.88 25.70 -12.19
N GLY A 41 17.34 25.03 -13.21
CA GLY A 41 17.18 23.56 -13.17
C GLY A 41 18.52 22.83 -13.27
N ARG A 42 19.49 23.39 -14.00
CA ARG A 42 20.86 22.85 -14.04
C ARG A 42 21.59 23.04 -12.72
N ALA A 43 21.46 24.20 -12.09
CA ALA A 43 22.00 24.45 -10.76
C ALA A 43 21.40 23.49 -9.71
N HIS A 44 20.09 23.23 -9.78
CA HIS A 44 19.40 22.26 -8.91
C HIS A 44 19.96 20.84 -9.05
N LEU A 45 20.15 20.36 -10.29
CA LEU A 45 20.75 19.05 -10.54
C LEU A 45 22.25 19.03 -10.17
N TYR A 46 22.98 20.12 -10.43
CA TYR A 46 24.39 20.24 -10.06
C TYR A 46 24.61 20.09 -8.56
N SER A 47 23.79 20.75 -7.73
CA SER A 47 23.81 20.58 -6.27
C SER A 47 23.61 19.12 -5.85
N ALA A 48 22.66 18.41 -6.48
CA ALA A 48 22.40 17.00 -6.20
C ALA A 48 23.58 16.09 -6.54
N VAL A 49 24.16 16.28 -7.73
CA VAL A 49 25.30 15.48 -8.22
C VAL A 49 26.57 15.81 -7.45
N LYS A 50 26.75 17.05 -6.99
CA LYS A 50 27.84 17.46 -6.12
C LYS A 50 27.78 16.73 -4.78
N HIS A 51 26.60 16.69 -4.15
CA HIS A 51 26.35 15.93 -2.92
C HIS A 51 26.60 14.42 -3.11
N LEU A 52 26.15 13.85 -4.25
CA LEU A 52 26.37 12.45 -4.60
C LEU A 52 27.84 12.02 -4.62
N LYS A 53 28.80 12.94 -4.80
CA LYS A 53 30.24 12.62 -4.73
C LYS A 53 30.68 12.16 -3.34
N HIS A 54 30.01 12.67 -2.30
CA HIS A 54 30.39 12.44 -0.91
C HIS A 54 29.53 11.36 -0.25
N SER A 55 28.33 11.08 -0.78
CA SER A 55 27.45 10.03 -0.27
C SER A 55 27.78 8.64 -0.83
N HIS A 56 27.68 7.62 0.04
CA HIS A 56 27.74 6.20 -0.32
C HIS A 56 26.36 5.53 -0.32
N THR A 57 25.33 6.19 0.22
CA THR A 57 24.01 5.58 0.42
C THR A 57 22.98 6.05 -0.60
N LEU A 58 23.33 7.11 -1.33
CA LEU A 58 22.46 7.81 -2.25
C LEU A 58 22.67 7.32 -3.70
N ARG A 59 21.55 7.10 -4.40
CA ARG A 59 21.51 7.02 -5.86
C ARG A 59 20.57 8.10 -6.41
N VAL A 60 20.96 8.74 -7.51
CA VAL A 60 20.22 9.88 -8.09
C VAL A 60 19.73 9.54 -9.49
N GLY A 61 18.42 9.69 -9.71
CA GLY A 61 17.77 9.65 -11.02
C GLY A 61 17.33 11.05 -11.46
N ILE A 62 17.07 11.22 -12.76
CA ILE A 62 16.70 12.51 -13.34
C ILE A 62 15.32 12.39 -14.00
N VAL A 63 14.42 13.31 -13.67
CA VAL A 63 13.13 13.49 -14.33
C VAL A 63 13.14 14.86 -14.99
N HIS A 64 12.93 14.88 -16.31
CA HIS A 64 13.01 16.10 -17.08
C HIS A 64 11.63 16.76 -17.12
N ASN A 65 11.53 17.98 -16.61
CA ASN A 65 10.29 18.76 -16.62
C ASN A 65 10.48 20.08 -17.42
N PRO A 66 10.66 20.01 -18.75
CA PRO A 66 10.90 21.22 -19.55
C PRO A 66 9.69 22.15 -19.56
N ARG A 67 9.92 23.48 -19.55
CA ARG A 67 8.84 24.47 -19.65
C ARG A 67 8.05 24.38 -20.96
N SER A 68 8.73 23.99 -22.04
CA SER A 68 8.10 23.67 -23.32
C SER A 68 8.54 22.27 -23.75
N PRO A 69 7.63 21.28 -23.81
CA PRO A 69 7.94 19.92 -24.22
C PRO A 69 8.17 19.79 -25.74
N SER A 70 8.38 20.89 -26.47
CA SER A 70 8.53 20.87 -27.93
C SER A 70 9.83 20.17 -28.35
N THR A 71 9.70 19.23 -29.28
CA THR A 71 10.77 18.48 -29.95
C THR A 71 11.60 19.29 -30.95
N LYS A 72 11.34 20.59 -31.09
CA LYS A 72 12.13 21.45 -31.97
C LYS A 72 13.52 21.59 -31.35
N LEU A 73 14.56 21.21 -32.11
CA LEU A 73 15.97 21.37 -31.77
C LEU A 73 16.25 22.84 -31.42
N TYR A 74 16.13 23.19 -30.15
CA TYR A 74 16.76 24.41 -29.63
C TYR A 74 18.17 24.02 -29.24
N ARG A 75 19.17 24.90 -29.39
CA ARG A 75 20.56 24.57 -28.99
C ARG A 75 20.64 24.11 -27.51
N GLY A 76 19.74 24.60 -26.65
CA GLY A 76 19.56 24.15 -25.26
C GLY A 76 18.92 22.77 -25.08
N SER A 77 18.22 22.22 -26.08
CA SER A 77 17.66 20.85 -26.05
C SER A 77 18.73 19.77 -26.20
N GLN A 78 19.96 20.13 -26.55
CA GLN A 78 21.09 19.20 -26.59
C GLN A 78 21.53 18.76 -25.18
N ILE A 79 21.36 19.60 -24.16
CA ILE A 79 21.83 19.29 -22.79
C ILE A 79 21.05 18.13 -22.16
N PRO A 80 19.69 18.13 -22.13
CA PRO A 80 18.93 16.98 -21.65
C PRO A 80 19.26 15.68 -22.41
N LEU A 81 19.45 15.79 -23.74
CA LEU A 81 19.78 14.65 -24.60
C LEU A 81 21.18 14.09 -24.30
N ALA A 82 22.18 14.97 -24.15
CA ALA A 82 23.54 14.61 -23.81
C ALA A 82 23.59 13.90 -22.44
N ILE A 83 22.90 14.45 -21.44
CA ILE A 83 22.81 13.83 -20.10
C ILE A 83 22.14 12.46 -20.19
N HIS A 84 20.99 12.35 -20.87
CA HIS A 84 20.27 11.09 -21.00
C HIS A 84 21.09 10.02 -21.73
N THR A 85 21.78 10.41 -22.81
CA THR A 85 22.69 9.53 -23.56
C THR A 85 23.86 9.08 -22.71
N ALA A 86 24.45 9.99 -21.91
CA ALA A 86 25.56 9.66 -21.02
C ALA A 86 25.12 8.64 -19.96
N LEU A 87 23.93 8.79 -19.39
CA LEU A 87 23.38 7.83 -18.42
C LEU A 87 23.14 6.45 -19.04
N GLY A 88 22.66 6.37 -20.28
CA GLY A 88 22.35 5.11 -20.94
C GLY A 88 23.55 4.39 -21.56
N SER A 89 24.58 5.13 -21.98
CA SER A 89 25.74 4.58 -22.71
C SER A 89 27.00 4.39 -21.87
N GLN A 90 27.14 5.15 -20.77
CA GLN A 90 28.35 5.14 -19.95
C GLN A 90 28.11 4.43 -18.62
N VAL A 91 29.20 3.95 -18.01
CA VAL A 91 29.16 3.34 -16.68
C VAL A 91 28.85 4.42 -15.62
N PRO A 92 28.09 4.14 -14.53
CA PRO A 92 27.51 5.18 -13.67
C PRO A 92 28.50 6.21 -13.10
N HIS A 93 29.73 5.81 -12.78
CA HIS A 93 30.74 6.73 -12.23
C HIS A 93 31.31 7.69 -13.30
N ILE A 94 31.45 7.22 -14.54
CA ILE A 94 31.85 7.99 -15.71
C ILE A 94 30.72 8.96 -16.08
N ALA A 95 29.49 8.45 -16.18
CA ALA A 95 28.30 9.25 -16.44
C ALA A 95 28.16 10.38 -15.42
N ARG A 96 28.29 10.09 -14.11
CA ARG A 96 28.28 11.10 -13.05
C ARG A 96 29.35 12.17 -13.27
N SER A 97 30.57 11.78 -13.61
CA SER A 97 31.70 12.70 -13.77
C SER A 97 31.52 13.61 -14.99
N PHE A 98 31.07 13.04 -16.12
CA PHE A 98 30.72 13.77 -17.33
C PHE A 98 29.56 14.74 -17.09
N VAL A 99 28.46 14.27 -16.49
CA VAL A 99 27.30 15.10 -16.14
C VAL A 99 27.70 16.22 -15.18
N THR A 100 28.60 15.97 -14.22
CA THR A 100 29.09 17.04 -13.33
C THR A 100 29.84 18.13 -14.10
N LYS A 101 30.69 17.77 -15.07
CA LYS A 101 31.39 18.73 -15.91
C LYS A 101 30.40 19.49 -16.80
N LEU A 102 29.45 18.78 -17.41
CA LEU A 102 28.46 19.36 -18.31
C LEU A 102 27.52 20.35 -17.61
N LEU A 103 27.22 20.15 -16.32
CA LEU A 103 26.33 21.02 -15.56
C LEU A 103 26.99 22.30 -15.00
N LYS A 104 28.31 22.50 -15.17
CA LYS A 104 28.96 23.75 -14.79
C LYS A 104 28.55 24.87 -15.73
N GLU A 105 28.08 26.00 -15.20
CA GLU A 105 27.61 27.12 -16.02
C GLU A 105 28.68 27.62 -17.00
N ASP A 106 29.95 27.70 -16.60
CA ASP A 106 31.05 28.14 -17.49
C ASP A 106 31.16 27.28 -18.75
N ASN A 107 31.11 25.96 -18.59
CA ASN A 107 31.17 25.00 -19.70
C ASN A 107 29.94 25.09 -20.59
N ILE A 108 28.77 25.38 -20.02
CA ILE A 108 27.54 25.54 -20.77
C ILE A 108 27.56 26.83 -21.58
N HIS A 109 28.05 27.92 -20.99
CA HIS A 109 28.28 29.17 -21.71
C HIS A 109 29.22 28.93 -22.90
N ALA A 110 30.33 28.23 -22.69
CA ALA A 110 31.27 27.87 -23.75
C ALA A 110 30.61 27.04 -24.88
N ILE A 111 29.80 26.04 -24.53
CA ILE A 111 29.06 25.22 -25.52
C ILE A 111 28.02 26.05 -26.28
N LEU A 112 27.30 26.94 -25.60
CA LEU A 112 26.27 27.78 -26.23
C LEU A 112 26.89 28.80 -27.19
N GLU A 113 28.03 29.38 -26.80
CA GLU A 113 28.84 30.30 -27.61
C GLU A 113 29.57 29.58 -28.75
N GLY A 114 29.75 28.26 -28.65
CA GLY A 114 30.39 27.41 -29.64
C GLY A 114 31.92 27.43 -29.56
N THR A 115 32.48 27.86 -28.43
CA THR A 115 33.92 27.84 -28.15
C THR A 115 34.40 26.46 -27.68
N GLU A 116 33.53 25.69 -27.04
CA GLU A 116 33.75 24.29 -26.67
C GLU A 116 32.67 23.39 -27.28
N SER A 117 33.05 22.14 -27.53
CA SER A 117 32.17 21.06 -27.96
C SER A 117 31.95 20.06 -26.83
N LEU A 118 30.96 19.17 -26.98
CA LEU A 118 30.75 18.08 -26.01
C LEU A 118 31.98 17.15 -25.89
N SER A 119 32.82 17.09 -26.92
CA SER A 119 34.05 16.30 -26.92
C SER A 119 35.12 16.88 -26.01
N ASP A 120 35.14 18.20 -25.82
CA ASP A 120 36.10 18.87 -24.93
C ASP A 120 35.79 18.59 -23.44
N LEU A 121 34.57 18.12 -23.15
CA LEU A 121 34.13 17.70 -21.82
C LEU A 121 34.46 16.24 -21.49
N GLU A 122 35.25 15.56 -22.30
CA GLU A 122 35.65 14.17 -22.08
C GLU A 122 36.20 13.96 -20.66
N VAL A 123 35.82 12.84 -20.06
CA VAL A 123 36.31 12.39 -18.76
C VAL A 123 37.09 11.10 -18.93
N HIS A 124 38.04 10.86 -18.03
CA HIS A 124 38.87 9.66 -18.08
C HIS A 124 38.02 8.38 -18.15
N GLY A 125 38.32 7.52 -19.12
CA GLY A 125 37.60 6.26 -19.36
C GLY A 125 36.40 6.35 -20.29
N MET A 126 36.02 7.54 -20.77
CA MET A 126 34.92 7.72 -21.71
C MET A 126 35.40 7.51 -23.16
N VAL A 127 34.76 6.61 -23.89
CA VAL A 127 35.01 6.44 -25.32
C VAL A 127 34.08 7.36 -26.11
N MET A 128 34.57 8.55 -26.46
CA MET A 128 33.75 9.60 -27.10
C MET A 128 33.10 9.15 -28.41
N GLU A 129 33.76 8.32 -29.22
CA GLU A 129 33.19 7.82 -30.47
C GLU A 129 31.92 6.98 -30.25
N VAL A 130 31.92 6.12 -29.23
CA VAL A 130 30.75 5.31 -28.85
C VAL A 130 29.63 6.19 -28.33
N TYR A 131 29.98 7.20 -27.52
CA TYR A 131 29.02 8.17 -26.99
C TYR A 131 28.36 8.99 -28.10
N LEU A 132 29.12 9.52 -29.05
CA LEU A 132 28.59 10.32 -30.16
C LEU A 132 27.68 9.48 -31.06
N LYS A 133 28.06 8.24 -31.37
CA LYS A 133 27.19 7.30 -32.08
C LYS A 133 25.88 7.04 -31.33
N ALA A 134 25.92 6.89 -30.01
CA ALA A 134 24.73 6.75 -29.20
C ALA A 134 23.87 8.02 -29.20
N LEU A 135 24.50 9.20 -29.19
CA LEU A 135 23.83 10.50 -29.21
C LEU A 135 23.07 10.74 -30.52
N ASP A 136 23.65 10.35 -31.65
CA ASP A 136 23.03 10.51 -32.98
C ASP A 136 21.76 9.65 -33.15
N VAL A 137 21.71 8.48 -32.50
CA VAL A 137 20.56 7.56 -32.54
C VAL A 137 19.51 7.93 -31.50
N GLN A 138 19.89 8.69 -30.46
CA GLN A 138 19.02 8.96 -29.33
C GLN A 138 17.84 9.87 -29.72
N THR A 139 16.62 9.42 -29.38
CA THR A 139 15.41 10.22 -29.62
C THR A 139 15.01 11.01 -28.37
N MET A 140 14.25 12.09 -28.58
CA MET A 140 13.70 12.92 -27.49
C MET A 140 12.39 12.37 -26.91
N ALA A 141 12.00 11.13 -27.22
CA ALA A 141 10.74 10.55 -26.76
C ALA A 141 10.64 10.50 -25.22
N PHE A 142 11.77 10.31 -24.52
CA PHE A 142 11.82 10.31 -23.06
C PHE A 142 11.39 11.66 -22.45
N LEU A 143 11.57 12.79 -23.13
CA LEU A 143 11.16 14.10 -22.62
C LEU A 143 9.64 14.23 -22.55
N GLN A 144 8.93 13.72 -23.57
CA GLN A 144 7.47 13.70 -23.57
C GLN A 144 6.94 12.79 -22.46
N PHE A 145 7.59 11.63 -22.29
CA PHE A 145 7.25 10.70 -21.23
C PHE A 145 7.49 11.29 -19.82
N HIS A 146 8.64 11.92 -19.58
CA HIS A 146 8.94 12.58 -18.30
C HIS A 146 8.00 13.77 -18.03
N SER A 147 7.68 14.56 -19.05
CA SER A 147 6.73 15.68 -18.94
C SER A 147 5.30 15.22 -18.61
N ALA A 148 4.85 14.12 -19.24
CA ALA A 148 3.57 13.50 -18.92
C ALA A 148 3.53 12.98 -17.47
N PHE A 149 4.63 12.38 -16.99
CA PHE A 149 4.73 11.97 -15.59
C PHE A 149 4.67 13.16 -14.63
N CYS A 150 5.39 14.25 -14.90
CA CYS A 150 5.39 15.44 -14.05
C CYS A 150 4.00 16.07 -13.94
N THR A 151 3.28 16.18 -15.06
CA THR A 151 1.95 16.80 -15.08
C THR A 151 0.86 15.90 -14.53
N GLN A 152 0.82 14.62 -14.94
CA GLN A 152 -0.28 13.71 -14.60
C GLN A 152 -0.12 13.01 -13.25
N VAL A 153 1.12 12.74 -12.83
CA VAL A 153 1.42 12.01 -11.57
C VAL A 153 1.83 12.96 -10.46
N LEU A 154 2.78 13.87 -10.71
CA LEU A 154 3.27 14.79 -9.68
C LEU A 154 2.40 16.04 -9.51
N GLY A 155 1.57 16.38 -10.51
CA GLY A 155 0.83 17.64 -10.53
C GLY A 155 1.72 18.88 -10.63
N PHE A 156 2.92 18.73 -11.19
CA PHE A 156 3.86 19.83 -11.37
C PHE A 156 3.57 20.55 -12.68
N GLU A 157 3.59 21.88 -12.62
CA GLU A 157 3.54 22.71 -13.83
C GLU A 157 4.81 22.54 -14.68
N PRO A 158 4.73 22.69 -16.02
CA PRO A 158 5.90 22.65 -16.88
C PRO A 158 6.98 23.64 -16.45
N GLY A 159 8.22 23.17 -16.28
CA GLY A 159 9.34 23.97 -15.80
C GLY A 159 9.52 24.00 -14.29
N ALA A 160 8.53 23.50 -13.51
CA ALA A 160 8.65 23.43 -12.06
C ALA A 160 9.73 22.43 -11.63
N GLN A 161 10.37 22.74 -10.49
CA GLN A 161 11.47 21.95 -9.94
C GLN A 161 11.03 21.20 -8.68
N GLY A 162 11.67 20.09 -8.38
CA GLY A 162 11.43 19.36 -7.15
C GLY A 162 12.39 18.20 -6.95
N VAL A 163 12.21 17.50 -5.84
CA VAL A 163 12.98 16.31 -5.48
C VAL A 163 12.00 15.26 -4.95
N ILE A 164 12.13 14.03 -5.40
CA ILE A 164 11.38 12.88 -4.88
C ILE A 164 12.36 11.99 -4.15
N VAL A 165 12.09 11.65 -2.88
CA VAL A 165 13.00 10.83 -2.07
C VAL A 165 12.26 9.64 -1.49
N ASN A 166 12.63 8.43 -1.91
CA ASN A 166 11.94 7.18 -1.55
C ASN A 166 10.40 7.31 -1.67
N GLY A 167 9.95 7.96 -2.74
CA GLY A 167 8.53 8.23 -3.04
C GLY A 167 7.91 9.46 -2.38
N ARG A 168 8.59 10.12 -1.43
CA ARG A 168 8.14 11.40 -0.88
C ARG A 168 8.42 12.54 -1.84
N ILE A 169 7.38 13.26 -2.26
CA ILE A 169 7.49 14.40 -3.18
C ILE A 169 7.80 15.68 -2.38
N ILE A 170 8.84 16.40 -2.77
CA ILE A 170 9.23 17.71 -2.23
C ILE A 170 9.26 18.72 -3.39
N GLY A 171 8.23 19.55 -3.48
CA GLY A 171 8.07 20.54 -4.53
C GLY A 171 6.59 20.82 -4.81
N PRO A 172 6.28 21.71 -5.77
CA PRO A 172 7.23 22.45 -6.60
C PRO A 172 8.04 23.47 -5.78
N LEU A 173 9.36 23.52 -6.01
CA LEU A 173 10.26 24.49 -5.38
C LEU A 173 10.01 25.86 -6.02
N LYS A 174 9.64 26.86 -5.20
CA LYS A 174 9.38 28.24 -5.67
C LYS A 174 10.69 28.96 -6.00
N ASP A 175 10.66 29.85 -6.99
CA ASP A 175 11.77 30.57 -7.66
C ASP A 175 12.76 31.41 -6.80
N GLN A 176 12.83 31.25 -5.47
CA GLN A 176 13.71 32.06 -4.61
C GLN A 176 14.61 31.29 -3.65
N LYS A 177 14.51 29.96 -3.55
CA LYS A 177 15.45 29.16 -2.77
C LYS A 177 16.00 28.04 -3.63
N THR A 178 17.17 28.28 -4.22
CA THR A 178 17.96 27.24 -4.86
C THR A 178 18.26 26.17 -3.82
N PHE A 179 17.89 24.92 -4.12
CA PHE A 179 18.21 23.80 -3.25
C PHE A 179 19.72 23.56 -3.29
N ILE A 180 20.40 23.75 -2.17
CA ILE A 180 21.87 23.67 -2.10
C ILE A 180 22.33 22.27 -1.69
N GLU A 181 23.65 22.03 -1.74
CA GLU A 181 24.26 20.77 -1.33
C GLU A 181 23.89 20.38 0.12
N ASP A 182 23.86 21.34 1.04
CA ASP A 182 23.51 21.09 2.45
C ASP A 182 22.05 20.63 2.62
N ASP A 183 21.13 21.09 1.77
CA ASP A 183 19.74 20.66 1.79
C ASP A 183 19.63 19.18 1.38
N TYR A 184 20.41 18.75 0.39
CA TYR A 184 20.49 17.33 -0.03
C TYR A 184 21.09 16.46 1.08
N ASN A 185 22.12 16.94 1.76
CA ASN A 185 22.73 16.27 2.90
C ASN A 185 21.74 16.11 4.07
N LEU A 186 20.98 17.16 4.39
CA LEU A 186 19.94 17.11 5.41
C LEU A 186 18.85 16.09 5.04
N LEU A 187 18.40 16.13 3.78
CA LEU A 187 17.35 15.25 3.27
C LEU A 187 17.77 13.78 3.26
N GLU A 188 19.02 13.48 2.89
CA GLU A 188 19.63 12.16 3.01
C GLU A 188 19.63 11.69 4.47
N LYS A 189 20.21 12.46 5.39
CA LYS A 189 20.32 12.07 6.81
C LYS A 189 18.96 11.87 7.46
N TYR A 190 17.99 12.74 7.17
CA TYR A 190 16.63 12.62 7.67
C TYR A 190 15.97 11.34 7.16
N THR A 191 16.08 11.05 5.86
CA THR A 191 15.46 9.85 5.25
C THR A 191 16.12 8.57 5.76
N GLN A 192 17.44 8.57 5.92
CA GLN A 192 18.20 7.44 6.47
C GLN A 192 17.68 7.06 7.85
N LYS A 193 17.61 8.05 8.75
CA LYS A 193 17.22 7.85 10.15
C LYS A 193 15.71 7.58 10.33
N SER A 194 14.88 8.18 9.48
CA SER A 194 13.43 8.07 9.59
C SER A 194 12.93 6.67 9.22
N SER A 195 13.35 6.16 8.05
CA SER A 195 12.80 4.91 7.51
C SER A 195 13.83 4.01 6.84
N ALA A 196 14.79 4.55 6.09
CA ALA A 196 15.58 3.74 5.17
C ALA A 196 16.47 2.69 5.88
N GLU A 197 17.09 3.04 7.01
CA GLU A 197 17.93 2.12 7.78
C GLU A 197 17.14 0.92 8.32
N LYS A 198 15.95 1.17 8.90
CA LYS A 198 15.06 0.12 9.42
C LYS A 198 14.56 -0.80 8.30
N ILE A 199 14.22 -0.23 7.15
CA ILE A 199 13.74 -1.02 6.00
C ILE A 199 14.87 -1.91 5.47
N VAL A 200 16.09 -1.40 5.35
CA VAL A 200 17.24 -2.21 4.91
C VAL A 200 17.48 -3.38 5.86
N GLN A 201 17.48 -3.15 7.17
CA GLN A 201 17.68 -4.20 8.18
C GLN A 201 16.65 -5.33 8.08
N MET A 202 15.39 -4.99 7.78
CA MET A 202 14.35 -6.02 7.56
C MET A 202 14.53 -6.74 6.21
N LEU A 203 14.94 -6.03 5.16
CA LEU A 203 15.07 -6.59 3.81
C LEU A 203 16.33 -7.44 3.60
N THR A 204 17.38 -7.25 4.39
CA THR A 204 18.62 -8.02 4.27
C THR A 204 18.44 -9.53 4.46
N GLY A 205 17.34 -9.98 5.09
CA GLY A 205 17.00 -11.40 5.20
C GLY A 205 16.26 -11.99 3.99
N PHE A 206 15.78 -11.18 3.04
CA PHE A 206 14.94 -11.62 1.93
C PHE A 206 15.71 -11.81 0.61
N THR A 207 16.76 -11.02 0.37
CA THR A 207 17.52 -11.09 -0.88
C THR A 207 18.93 -10.53 -0.73
N GLU A 208 19.90 -11.16 -1.41
CA GLU A 208 21.29 -10.71 -1.47
C GLU A 208 21.54 -9.70 -2.61
N ASP A 209 20.61 -9.58 -3.57
CA ASP A 209 20.72 -8.64 -4.70
C ASP A 209 20.58 -7.19 -4.22
N THR A 210 21.69 -6.46 -4.21
CA THR A 210 21.78 -5.09 -3.69
C THR A 210 20.97 -4.08 -4.52
N LYS A 211 20.82 -4.31 -5.83
CA LYS A 211 19.97 -3.49 -6.69
C LYS A 211 18.52 -3.69 -6.30
N ARG A 212 18.10 -4.95 -6.16
CA ARG A 212 16.73 -5.30 -5.73
C ARG A 212 16.42 -4.77 -4.34
N VAL A 213 17.36 -4.84 -3.39
CA VAL A 213 17.19 -4.23 -2.07
C VAL A 213 16.93 -2.73 -2.19
N SER A 214 17.73 -2.01 -2.98
CA SER A 214 17.57 -0.55 -3.14
C SER A 214 16.20 -0.18 -3.74
N ASP A 215 15.72 -0.96 -4.72
CA ASP A 215 14.39 -0.78 -5.33
C ASP A 215 13.27 -1.09 -4.34
N MET A 216 13.39 -2.17 -3.58
CA MET A 216 12.42 -2.52 -2.54
C MET A 216 12.39 -1.48 -1.42
N VAL A 217 13.52 -0.92 -1.00
CA VAL A 217 13.57 0.17 -0.01
C VAL A 217 12.79 1.39 -0.52
N MET A 218 12.95 1.75 -1.79
CA MET A 218 12.19 2.85 -2.39
C MET A 218 10.69 2.56 -2.40
N GLN A 219 10.27 1.36 -2.81
CA GLN A 219 8.86 0.96 -2.90
C GLN A 219 8.19 0.85 -1.53
N VAL A 220 8.85 0.20 -0.57
CA VAL A 220 8.35 0.10 0.81
C VAL A 220 8.33 1.49 1.45
N GLY A 221 9.40 2.27 1.26
CA GLY A 221 9.47 3.65 1.70
C GLY A 221 8.32 4.50 1.17
N SER A 222 8.00 4.39 -0.12
CA SER A 222 6.93 5.16 -0.73
C SER A 222 5.56 4.79 -0.16
N LEU A 223 5.30 3.50 0.07
CA LEU A 223 4.06 3.00 0.65
C LEU A 223 3.88 3.43 2.12
N LEU A 224 4.97 3.42 2.89
CA LEU A 224 4.94 3.85 4.28
C LEU A 224 4.78 5.37 4.41
N MET A 225 5.39 6.14 3.51
CA MET A 225 5.34 7.61 3.54
C MET A 225 4.06 8.18 2.91
N SER A 226 3.45 7.49 1.94
CA SER A 226 2.16 7.91 1.36
C SER A 226 1.02 7.92 2.38
N ASN A 227 1.18 7.18 3.49
CA ASN A 227 0.16 7.04 4.51
C ASN A 227 0.35 7.96 5.74
N GLN A 228 1.22 8.97 5.65
CA GLN A 228 1.47 9.90 6.76
C GLN A 228 0.23 10.73 7.15
N GLN A 229 -0.74 10.94 6.27
CA GLN A 229 -2.00 11.61 6.64
C GLN A 229 -2.94 10.71 7.48
N ALA A 230 -2.68 9.40 7.56
CA ALA A 230 -3.39 8.48 8.46
C ALA A 230 -2.72 8.33 9.83
N SER A 231 -1.65 9.09 10.12
CA SER A 231 -0.80 8.91 11.31
C SER A 231 -1.37 9.48 12.62
N ILE A 232 -2.66 9.30 12.90
CA ILE A 232 -3.18 9.39 14.27
C ILE A 232 -2.99 8.04 15.00
N ALA A 233 -2.85 6.92 14.29
CA ALA A 233 -2.64 5.61 14.92
C ALA A 233 -1.22 5.09 14.66
N SER A 234 -0.38 5.06 15.69
CA SER A 234 0.79 4.18 15.70
C SER A 234 0.32 2.75 15.44
N ARG A 235 0.96 2.05 14.49
CA ARG A 235 0.74 0.60 14.35
C ARG A 235 1.35 -0.07 15.57
N THR A 236 0.49 -0.56 16.45
CA THR A 236 0.90 -1.27 17.66
C THR A 236 0.64 -2.75 17.45
N ASP A 237 1.67 -3.56 17.64
CA ASP A 237 1.51 -5.00 17.75
C ASP A 237 0.92 -5.31 19.14
N VAL A 238 -0.21 -5.99 19.19
CA VAL A 238 -0.88 -6.32 20.45
C VAL A 238 -0.40 -7.70 20.90
N GLN A 239 0.35 -7.73 22.00
CA GLN A 239 0.81 -8.96 22.63
C GLN A 239 -0.32 -9.54 23.49
N PHE A 240 -0.79 -10.75 23.16
CA PHE A 240 -1.80 -11.46 23.93
C PHE A 240 -1.16 -12.40 24.95
N ALA A 241 -1.68 -12.42 26.19
CA ALA A 241 -1.19 -13.32 27.23
C ALA A 241 -1.50 -14.81 26.94
N GLY A 242 -2.53 -15.08 26.13
CA GLY A 242 -2.92 -16.42 25.68
C GLY A 242 -4.19 -16.35 24.83
N ASP A 243 -4.38 -17.34 23.96
CA ASP A 243 -5.43 -17.36 22.94
C ASP A 243 -6.25 -18.65 22.89
N GLN A 244 -5.93 -19.64 23.73
CA GLN A 244 -6.47 -21.00 23.64
C GLN A 244 -7.99 -21.10 23.83
N HIS A 245 -8.57 -20.23 24.67
CA HIS A 245 -9.99 -20.29 25.03
C HIS A 245 -10.75 -18.98 24.81
N SER A 246 -10.06 -17.91 24.40
CA SER A 246 -10.59 -16.55 24.30
C SER A 246 -10.58 -15.99 22.87
N VAL A 247 -9.98 -16.70 21.92
CA VAL A 247 -9.79 -16.22 20.55
C VAL A 247 -10.44 -17.16 19.55
N LEU A 248 -11.31 -16.61 18.71
CA LEU A 248 -11.83 -17.28 17.52
C LEU A 248 -10.89 -17.00 16.34
N LYS A 249 -10.17 -18.02 15.87
CA LYS A 249 -9.26 -17.89 14.71
C LYS A 249 -9.96 -18.31 13.43
N ILE A 250 -10.03 -17.40 12.47
CA ILE A 250 -10.51 -17.68 11.12
C ILE A 250 -9.28 -17.70 10.20
N PRO A 251 -8.88 -18.87 9.66
CA PRO A 251 -7.66 -18.97 8.88
C PRO A 251 -7.80 -18.26 7.53
N ALA A 252 -6.76 -17.54 7.15
CA ALA A 252 -6.61 -17.06 5.80
C ALA A 252 -6.38 -18.23 4.83
N LYS A 253 -6.79 -18.07 3.58
CA LYS A 253 -6.43 -19.02 2.53
C LYS A 253 -4.95 -18.82 2.18
N PRO A 254 -4.13 -19.88 2.13
CA PRO A 254 -2.66 -19.76 1.98
C PRO A 254 -2.18 -19.02 0.72
N GLU A 255 -2.96 -19.04 -0.37
CA GLU A 255 -2.55 -18.51 -1.67
C GLU A 255 -3.26 -17.21 -2.06
N GLU A 256 -4.15 -16.70 -1.21
CA GLU A 256 -4.88 -15.46 -1.48
C GLU A 256 -4.38 -14.35 -0.57
N PRO A 257 -4.24 -13.09 -1.08
CA PRO A 257 -3.94 -11.96 -0.22
C PRO A 257 -5.05 -11.82 0.83
N ALA A 258 -4.64 -11.83 2.10
CA ALA A 258 -5.54 -11.75 3.24
C ALA A 258 -5.27 -10.48 4.05
N TYR A 259 -6.32 -9.96 4.67
CA TYR A 259 -6.19 -8.93 5.68
C TYR A 259 -6.09 -9.59 7.04
N ASP A 260 -5.12 -9.17 7.82
CA ASP A 260 -5.06 -9.49 9.24
C ASP A 260 -5.91 -8.47 10.02
N VAL A 261 -7.00 -8.93 10.60
CA VAL A 261 -7.93 -8.09 11.35
C VAL A 261 -8.17 -8.74 12.70
N THR A 262 -7.74 -8.04 13.75
CA THR A 262 -7.93 -8.48 15.14
C THR A 262 -8.97 -7.60 15.82
N PHE A 263 -10.02 -8.22 16.36
CA PHE A 263 -11.06 -7.56 17.15
C PHE A 263 -10.92 -7.94 18.61
N ILE A 264 -10.83 -6.94 19.48
CA ILE A 264 -10.89 -7.10 20.93
C ILE A 264 -12.25 -6.57 21.37
N VAL A 265 -13.13 -7.47 21.78
CA VAL A 265 -14.52 -7.15 22.13
C VAL A 265 -14.83 -7.58 23.55
N ASP A 266 -15.54 -6.72 24.28
CA ASP A 266 -16.23 -7.12 25.49
C ASP A 266 -17.60 -7.70 25.08
N PRO A 267 -17.85 -9.02 25.24
CA PRO A 267 -19.08 -9.66 24.79
C PRO A 267 -20.35 -9.13 25.45
N VAL A 268 -20.24 -8.45 26.60
CA VAL A 268 -21.38 -7.89 27.34
C VAL A 268 -21.69 -6.45 26.91
N SER A 269 -20.79 -5.80 26.19
CA SER A 269 -20.98 -4.42 25.71
C SER A 269 -22.07 -4.31 24.64
N ARG A 270 -22.77 -3.17 24.59
CA ARG A 270 -23.74 -2.89 23.51
C ARG A 270 -23.03 -2.70 22.17
N GLU A 271 -21.80 -2.24 22.22
CA GLU A 271 -20.91 -2.02 21.08
C GLU A 271 -20.60 -3.36 20.40
N ALA A 272 -20.28 -4.41 21.17
CA ALA A 272 -20.09 -5.75 20.63
C ALA A 272 -21.35 -6.26 19.94
N GLN A 273 -22.53 -6.12 20.53
CA GLN A 273 -23.79 -6.56 19.91
C GLN A 273 -24.05 -5.89 18.55
N LYS A 274 -23.65 -4.62 18.38
CA LYS A 274 -23.77 -3.89 17.11
C LYS A 274 -22.75 -4.35 16.06
N VAL A 275 -21.54 -4.73 16.48
CA VAL A 275 -20.44 -5.10 15.58
C VAL A 275 -20.48 -6.60 15.22
N THR A 276 -21.06 -7.47 16.05
CA THR A 276 -21.17 -8.92 15.84
C THR A 276 -21.71 -9.33 14.46
N PRO A 277 -22.79 -8.73 13.92
CA PRO A 277 -23.26 -9.07 12.57
C PRO A 277 -22.22 -8.77 11.49
N LEU A 278 -21.49 -7.66 11.62
CA LEU A 278 -20.40 -7.31 10.70
C LEU A 278 -19.25 -8.31 10.80
N LEU A 279 -18.86 -8.73 12.01
CA LEU A 279 -17.80 -9.73 12.23
C LEU A 279 -18.13 -11.09 11.63
N ARG A 280 -19.41 -11.47 11.63
CA ARG A 280 -19.88 -12.71 10.99
C ARG A 280 -19.77 -12.65 9.48
N ASP A 281 -20.06 -11.49 8.88
CA ASP A 281 -20.18 -11.35 7.43
C ASP A 281 -18.86 -10.89 6.76
N LEU A 282 -17.97 -10.22 7.50
CA LEU A 282 -16.65 -9.76 7.04
C LEU A 282 -15.79 -10.89 6.44
N PRO A 283 -15.65 -12.07 7.08
CA PRO A 283 -14.91 -13.19 6.49
C PRO A 283 -15.45 -13.63 5.14
N ASN A 284 -16.77 -13.52 4.92
CA ASN A 284 -17.41 -13.90 3.66
C ASN A 284 -17.24 -12.84 2.57
N ASN A 285 -17.19 -11.54 2.95
CA ASN A 285 -17.15 -10.41 2.01
C ASN A 285 -15.74 -9.91 1.68
N MET A 286 -14.74 -10.21 2.52
CA MET A 286 -13.34 -9.85 2.25
C MET A 286 -12.65 -10.85 1.29
N ILE A 287 -13.30 -11.97 1.00
CA ILE A 287 -12.89 -12.94 -0.02
C ILE A 287 -13.39 -12.42 -1.38
N HIS A 288 -12.47 -11.89 -2.20
CA HIS A 288 -12.78 -11.41 -3.54
C HIS A 288 -12.95 -12.59 -4.51
N GLN A 289 -14.10 -13.28 -4.41
CA GLN A 289 -14.79 -14.09 -5.44
C GLN A 289 -15.70 -15.09 -4.72
N VAL A 290 -16.99 -14.76 -4.60
CA VAL A 290 -18.00 -15.76 -4.23
C VAL A 290 -18.48 -16.40 -5.53
N ASN A 291 -17.96 -17.58 -5.85
CA ASN A 291 -18.64 -18.46 -6.80
C ASN A 291 -19.92 -18.95 -6.13
N ILE A 292 -21.05 -18.28 -6.38
CA ILE A 292 -22.36 -18.76 -5.94
C ILE A 292 -22.66 -20.03 -6.73
N LYS A 293 -22.38 -21.19 -6.13
CA LYS A 293 -22.91 -22.46 -6.61
C LYS A 293 -24.22 -22.71 -5.89
N SER A 294 -25.33 -22.64 -6.62
CA SER A 294 -26.62 -23.07 -6.10
C SER A 294 -26.56 -24.58 -5.84
N LEU A 295 -27.09 -24.99 -4.69
CA LEU A 295 -27.35 -26.41 -4.46
C LEU A 295 -28.42 -26.87 -5.46
N PRO A 296 -28.35 -28.12 -5.94
CA PRO A 296 -29.43 -28.70 -6.74
C PRO A 296 -30.77 -28.60 -5.99
N GLN A 297 -31.87 -28.42 -6.74
CA GLN A 297 -33.21 -28.14 -6.19
C GLN A 297 -33.72 -29.18 -5.18
N GLU A 298 -33.19 -30.40 -5.21
CA GLU A 298 -33.47 -31.47 -4.23
C GLU A 298 -32.95 -31.21 -2.80
N TRP A 299 -32.07 -30.23 -2.59
CA TRP A 299 -31.46 -30.00 -1.27
C TRP A 299 -32.37 -29.29 -0.28
N MET A 300 -33.25 -28.41 -0.77
CA MET A 300 -34.10 -27.58 0.07
C MET A 300 -35.43 -27.36 -0.62
N TRP A 301 -36.51 -27.74 0.07
CA TRP A 301 -37.87 -27.50 -0.39
C TRP A 301 -38.58 -26.48 0.51
N CYS A 302 -39.25 -25.52 -0.12
CA CYS A 302 -40.09 -24.54 0.54
C CYS A 302 -41.38 -24.35 -0.28
N GLU A 303 -42.54 -24.48 0.37
CA GLU A 303 -43.87 -24.34 -0.26
C GLU A 303 -44.06 -23.02 -1.03
N THR A 304 -43.32 -21.95 -0.69
CA THR A 304 -43.44 -20.66 -1.37
C THR A 304 -42.68 -20.62 -2.70
N TRP A 305 -41.66 -21.47 -2.88
CA TRP A 305 -40.72 -21.40 -4.02
C TRP A 305 -40.67 -22.70 -4.84
N CYS A 306 -41.11 -23.82 -4.28
CA CYS A 306 -41.01 -25.16 -4.86
C CYS A 306 -42.40 -25.77 -5.06
N SER A 307 -42.52 -26.67 -6.03
CA SER A 307 -43.78 -27.41 -6.28
C SER A 307 -43.96 -28.56 -5.28
N ASP A 308 -45.20 -28.94 -4.98
CA ASP A 308 -45.47 -30.04 -4.03
C ASP A 308 -44.92 -31.39 -4.52
N ASP A 309 -44.85 -31.61 -5.84
CA ASP A 309 -44.31 -32.83 -6.45
C ASP A 309 -42.81 -33.04 -6.13
N GLU A 310 -42.08 -31.94 -5.90
CA GLU A 310 -40.65 -31.96 -5.57
C GLU A 310 -40.37 -32.23 -4.09
N LYS A 311 -41.37 -32.08 -3.21
CA LYS A 311 -41.23 -32.27 -1.77
C LYS A 311 -40.70 -33.66 -1.41
N SER A 312 -41.13 -34.69 -2.14
CA SER A 312 -40.72 -36.07 -1.94
C SER A 312 -39.23 -36.32 -2.22
N LYS A 313 -38.60 -35.48 -3.04
CA LYS A 313 -37.18 -35.57 -3.40
C LYS A 313 -36.30 -34.69 -2.52
N ALA A 314 -36.91 -33.89 -1.65
CA ALA A 314 -36.23 -32.91 -0.83
C ALA A 314 -35.47 -33.58 0.32
N LYS A 315 -34.20 -33.22 0.49
CA LYS A 315 -33.39 -33.65 1.63
C LYS A 315 -33.66 -32.83 2.90
N THR A 316 -34.09 -31.58 2.73
CA THR A 316 -34.44 -30.65 3.82
C THR A 316 -35.71 -29.90 3.47
N ILE A 317 -36.59 -29.72 4.46
CA ILE A 317 -37.81 -28.90 4.34
C ILE A 317 -37.60 -27.61 5.12
N ASP A 318 -37.64 -26.46 4.43
CA ASP A 318 -37.62 -25.14 5.05
C ASP A 318 -39.06 -24.63 5.28
N LEU A 319 -39.39 -24.38 6.55
CA LEU A 319 -40.68 -23.85 6.99
C LEU A 319 -40.69 -22.31 6.95
N CYS A 320 -40.35 -21.77 5.79
CA CYS A 320 -40.48 -20.35 5.51
C CYS A 320 -41.94 -19.89 5.66
N ASN A 321 -42.12 -18.64 6.11
CA ASN A 321 -43.45 -18.05 6.21
C ASN A 321 -44.01 -17.81 4.81
N ASN A 322 -45.15 -18.43 4.52
CA ASN A 322 -45.87 -18.20 3.27
C ASN A 322 -46.64 -16.86 3.37
N LEU A 323 -46.23 -15.88 2.57
CA LEU A 323 -46.79 -14.53 2.57
C LEU A 323 -48.27 -14.48 2.13
N GLN A 324 -48.73 -15.48 1.38
CA GLN A 324 -50.12 -15.58 0.91
C GLN A 324 -51.05 -16.17 1.97
N THR A 325 -50.64 -17.25 2.64
CA THR A 325 -51.49 -17.93 3.63
C THR A 325 -51.34 -17.35 5.03
N LYS A 326 -50.19 -16.72 5.35
CA LYS A 326 -49.83 -16.21 6.68
C LYS A 326 -50.03 -17.23 7.80
N GLU A 327 -49.93 -18.51 7.46
CA GLU A 327 -50.09 -19.62 8.41
C GLU A 327 -48.98 -19.56 9.48
N PRO A 328 -49.31 -19.68 10.78
CA PRO A 328 -48.30 -19.80 11.83
C PRO A 328 -47.39 -21.01 11.60
N LYS A 329 -46.08 -20.86 11.84
CA LYS A 329 -45.07 -21.90 11.57
C LYS A 329 -45.39 -23.27 12.15
N LEU A 330 -45.98 -23.31 13.36
CA LEU A 330 -46.34 -24.58 14.03
C LEU A 330 -47.44 -25.34 13.29
N ASN A 331 -48.44 -24.64 12.76
CA ASN A 331 -49.53 -25.26 11.99
C ASN A 331 -49.01 -25.74 10.63
N ALA A 332 -48.15 -24.94 9.99
CA ALA A 332 -47.48 -25.33 8.77
C ALA A 332 -46.60 -26.57 8.97
N ALA A 333 -45.90 -26.68 10.10
CA ALA A 333 -45.08 -27.85 10.45
C ALA A 333 -45.93 -29.12 10.56
N LYS A 334 -47.04 -29.07 11.30
CA LYS A 334 -47.98 -30.20 11.47
C LYS A 334 -48.58 -30.68 10.15
N ARG A 335 -48.90 -29.75 9.25
CA ARG A 335 -49.45 -30.09 7.92
C ARG A 335 -48.39 -30.62 6.96
N LYS A 336 -47.16 -30.08 7.02
CA LYS A 336 -46.10 -30.34 6.03
C LYS A 336 -45.21 -31.53 6.41
N VAL A 337 -45.03 -31.82 7.68
CA VAL A 337 -44.18 -32.91 8.16
C VAL A 337 -45.10 -33.91 8.86
N ALA A 338 -45.29 -35.08 8.24
CA ALA A 338 -46.27 -36.05 8.69
C ALA A 338 -45.92 -36.60 10.09
N GLU A 339 -44.63 -36.68 10.39
CA GLU A 339 -44.06 -37.19 11.63
C GLU A 339 -44.06 -36.14 12.76
N TRP A 340 -44.45 -34.89 12.48
CA TRP A 340 -44.32 -33.78 13.43
C TRP A 340 -45.13 -34.00 14.71
N GLU A 341 -46.38 -34.46 14.58
CA GLU A 341 -47.25 -34.66 15.74
C GLU A 341 -46.74 -35.79 16.65
N GLU A 342 -46.11 -36.82 16.08
CA GLU A 342 -45.51 -37.91 16.86
C GLU A 342 -44.35 -37.38 17.70
N TYR A 343 -43.43 -36.65 17.08
CA TYR A 343 -42.28 -36.07 17.78
C TYR A 343 -42.67 -34.98 18.79
N ASP A 344 -43.64 -34.10 18.48
CA ASP A 344 -44.14 -33.07 19.40
C ASP A 344 -44.77 -33.69 20.67
N ASN A 345 -45.48 -34.81 20.50
CA ASN A 345 -46.05 -35.55 21.61
C ASN A 345 -44.97 -36.27 22.44
N GLU A 346 -43.94 -36.81 21.80
CA GLU A 346 -42.82 -37.44 22.49
C GLU A 346 -42.01 -36.42 23.30
N GLU A 347 -41.70 -35.25 22.73
CA GLU A 347 -41.04 -34.16 23.45
C GLU A 347 -41.85 -33.72 24.67
N ARG A 348 -43.17 -33.60 24.53
CA ARG A 348 -44.05 -33.24 25.64
C ARG A 348 -44.04 -34.28 26.75
N ARG A 349 -44.06 -35.57 26.42
CA ARG A 349 -43.93 -36.66 27.41
C ARG A 349 -42.60 -36.62 28.15
N ILE A 350 -41.51 -36.39 27.43
CA ILE A 350 -40.17 -36.27 28.03
C ILE A 350 -40.12 -35.06 28.98
N PHE A 351 -40.68 -33.93 28.56
CA PHE A 351 -40.75 -32.71 29.37
C PHE A 351 -41.59 -32.91 30.64
N GLU A 352 -42.77 -33.54 30.52
CA GLU A 352 -43.63 -33.88 31.65
C GLU A 352 -42.90 -34.78 32.65
N ASN A 353 -42.26 -35.86 32.18
CA ASN A 353 -41.45 -36.74 33.02
C ASN A 353 -40.33 -36.00 33.76
N PHE A 354 -39.69 -35.03 33.11
CA PHE A 354 -38.66 -34.21 33.73
C PHE A 354 -39.23 -33.29 34.82
N THR A 355 -40.39 -32.68 34.58
CA THR A 355 -41.06 -31.83 35.57
C THR A 355 -41.64 -32.59 36.76
N SER A 356 -42.15 -33.81 36.55
CA SER A 356 -42.67 -34.67 37.62
C SER A 356 -41.58 -35.27 38.52
N ASN A 357 -40.34 -35.39 38.02
CA ASN A 357 -39.19 -35.89 38.79
C ASN A 357 -38.38 -34.80 39.52
N LYS A 358 -38.89 -33.56 39.63
CA LYS A 358 -38.27 -32.56 40.52
C LYS A 358 -38.49 -32.97 41.98
N PRO A 359 -37.43 -33.18 42.79
CA PRO A 359 -37.61 -33.38 44.22
C PRO A 359 -38.19 -32.12 44.85
N THR A 360 -39.26 -32.27 45.62
CA THR A 360 -39.89 -31.22 46.43
C THR A 360 -38.90 -30.73 47.49
N LEU A 361 -38.31 -29.55 47.28
CA LEU A 361 -37.52 -28.87 48.30
C LEU A 361 -38.47 -28.21 49.32
N GLY A 362 -39.08 -29.04 50.17
CA GLY A 362 -39.78 -28.61 51.36
C GLY A 362 -38.84 -28.61 52.56
N SER A 363 -38.06 -27.54 52.74
CA SER A 363 -37.66 -27.01 54.06
C SER A 363 -36.75 -25.81 53.86
N LEU A 364 -37.30 -24.60 53.97
CA LEU A 364 -36.71 -23.47 54.68
C LEU A 364 -37.81 -22.42 54.80
N SER A 365 -38.16 -22.17 56.06
CA SER A 365 -39.25 -21.32 56.54
C SER A 365 -39.15 -19.89 56.03
N ALA A 366 -40.31 -19.35 55.69
CA ALA A 366 -40.53 -17.92 55.51
C ALA A 366 -40.26 -17.20 56.84
N ASP A 367 -39.39 -16.19 56.81
CA ASP A 367 -39.62 -14.95 57.53
C ASP A 367 -38.71 -13.83 57.02
N HIS A 368 -39.35 -12.72 56.67
CA HIS A 368 -38.83 -11.35 56.53
C HIS A 368 -38.19 -10.95 55.20
N ILE A 369 -39.07 -10.57 54.26
CA ILE A 369 -38.82 -9.54 53.25
C ILE A 369 -39.38 -8.23 53.80
N GLU A 370 -38.68 -7.13 53.49
CA GLU A 370 -38.94 -5.70 53.75
C GLU A 370 -38.52 -5.14 55.12
N ALA A 371 -37.31 -4.56 55.15
CA ALA A 371 -37.14 -3.13 55.45
C ALA A 371 -35.68 -2.68 55.28
N GLN A 372 -35.53 -1.43 54.81
CA GLN A 372 -34.40 -0.51 54.95
C GLN A 372 -33.28 -0.54 53.89
N GLU A 373 -33.54 0.25 52.83
CA GLU A 373 -32.63 1.35 52.49
C GLU A 373 -32.15 2.05 53.77
N THR A 374 -30.84 2.16 53.98
CA THR A 374 -30.13 3.41 54.28
C THR A 374 -28.65 3.18 54.61
N SER A 375 -27.81 4.00 53.96
CA SER A 375 -26.56 4.57 54.47
C SER A 375 -25.25 3.78 54.41
N THR A 376 -24.37 4.28 53.53
CA THR A 376 -22.93 4.57 53.71
C THR A 376 -21.88 3.42 53.81
N GLN A 377 -21.23 3.16 52.66
CA GLN A 377 -19.77 3.36 52.36
C GLN A 377 -18.67 3.00 53.39
N PRO A 378 -17.40 2.78 52.96
CA PRO A 378 -16.80 1.74 52.11
C PRO A 378 -15.57 1.10 52.84
N ARG A 379 -14.67 0.40 52.11
CA ARG A 379 -13.34 -0.19 52.48
C ARG A 379 -13.34 -1.71 52.74
N ASP A 380 -12.36 -2.52 52.34
CA ASP A 380 -11.03 -2.27 51.77
C ASP A 380 -10.64 -3.42 50.82
N GLU A 381 -9.70 -3.07 49.95
CA GLU A 381 -8.71 -3.87 49.22
C GLU A 381 -8.42 -5.28 49.76
N LEU A 382 -8.42 -6.25 48.84
CA LEU A 382 -7.28 -7.13 48.54
C LEU A 382 -7.42 -7.73 47.14
#